data_AF-A0A9P5UBV0-F1
#
_entry.id   AF-A0A9P5UBV0-F1
#
_cell.length_a   1.000
_cell.length_b   1.000
_cell.length_c   1.000
_cell.angle_alpha   90.00
_cell.angle_beta   90.00
_cell.angle_gamma   90.00
#
_symmetry.space_group_name_H-M   'P 1'
#
loop_
_entity.id
_entity.type
_entity.pdbx_description
1 polymer ?
#
loop_
_entity_poly.entity_id
_entity_poly.type
_entity_poly.pdbx_seq_one_letter_code
_entity_poly.pdbx_strand_id
1 'polypeptide(L)'
;SHLSQIISAAKTELTVLYSEKRALEEDARRALGEIAPIRRIPAELLREVFLQVFEEDARARAGWIFAAVCRRWRGLALETPRLW
;
A
#
# COMPACT_ATOMS: atom_id res chain seq x y z
N SER A 1 -23.16 -39.16 5.87
CA SER A 1 -23.51 -39.29 7.30
C SER A 1 -23.74 -37.91 7.88
N HIS A 2 -24.50 -37.80 8.98
CA HIS A 2 -24.82 -36.54 9.66
C HIS A 2 -23.58 -35.70 10.01
N LEU A 3 -22.48 -36.35 10.42
CA LEU A 3 -21.20 -35.69 10.70
C LEU A 3 -20.61 -34.94 9.49
N SER A 4 -20.73 -35.50 8.29
CA SER A 4 -20.25 -34.82 7.08
C SER A 4 -21.06 -33.55 6.76
N GLN A 5 -22.35 -33.53 7.11
CA GLN A 5 -23.20 -32.34 6.93
C GLN A 5 -22.81 -31.25 7.92
N ILE A 6 -22.57 -31.59 9.18
CA ILE A 6 -22.11 -30.64 10.20
C ILE A 6 -20.74 -30.05 9.83
N ILE A 7 -19.78 -30.89 9.44
CA ILE A 7 -18.45 -30.43 9.01
C ILE A 7 -18.55 -29.54 7.77
N SER A 8 -19.41 -29.87 6.81
CA SER A 8 -19.63 -29.04 5.63
C SER A 8 -20.22 -27.68 6.00
N ALA A 9 -21.25 -27.64 6.84
CA ALA A 9 -21.90 -26.40 7.27
C ALA A 9 -20.90 -25.49 8.01
N ALA A 10 -20.14 -26.05 8.96
CA ALA A 10 -19.11 -25.31 9.69
C ALA A 10 -18.01 -24.75 8.77
N LYS A 11 -17.60 -25.50 7.74
CA LYS A 11 -16.62 -25.02 6.75
C LYS A 11 -17.17 -23.87 5.90
N THR A 12 -18.45 -23.94 5.52
CA THR A 12 -19.11 -22.87 4.77
C THR A 12 -19.16 -21.60 5.61
N GLU A 13 -19.59 -21.70 6.86
CA GLU A 13 -19.64 -20.57 7.79
C GLU A 13 -18.25 -19.94 8.02
N LEU A 14 -17.22 -20.78 8.20
CA LEU A 14 -15.84 -20.33 8.31
C LEU A 14 -15.38 -19.54 7.07
N THR A 15 -15.76 -20.02 5.87
CA THR A 15 -15.41 -19.37 4.60
C THR A 15 -16.06 -17.99 4.50
N VAL A 16 -17.33 -17.89 4.90
CA VAL A 16 -18.07 -16.61 4.95
C VAL A 16 -17.39 -15.64 5.91
N LEU A 17 -17.14 -16.05 7.15
CA LEU A 17 -16.50 -15.20 8.15
C LEU A 17 -15.10 -14.72 7.72
N TYR A 18 -14.29 -15.58 7.09
CA TYR A 18 -12.99 -15.14 6.56
C TYR A 18 -13.12 -14.13 5.43
N SER A 19 -14.13 -14.26 4.58
CA SER A 19 -14.38 -13.29 3.49
C SER A 19 -14.85 -11.93 4.03
N GLU A 20 -15.71 -11.93 5.05
CA GLU A 20 -16.16 -10.72 5.74
C GLU A 20 -15.02 -10.03 6.46
N LYS A 21 -14.21 -10.79 7.21
CA LYS A 21 -13.00 -10.27 7.87
C LYS A 21 -12.09 -9.60 6.84
N ARG A 22 -11.83 -10.25 5.71
CA ARG A 22 -10.97 -9.71 4.65
C ARG A 22 -11.53 -8.40 4.06
N ALA A 23 -12.85 -8.31 3.89
CA ALA A 23 -13.50 -7.09 3.41
C ALA A 23 -13.32 -5.94 4.42
N LEU A 24 -13.54 -6.20 5.71
CA LEU A 24 -13.36 -5.21 6.77
C LEU A 24 -11.89 -4.75 6.91
N GLU A 25 -10.93 -5.67 6.83
CA GLU A 25 -9.49 -5.33 6.86
C GLU A 25 -9.11 -4.45 5.66
N GLU A 26 -9.66 -4.73 4.49
CA GLU A 26 -9.43 -3.95 3.29
C GLU A 26 -10.02 -2.54 3.40
N ASP A 27 -11.22 -2.40 3.97
CA ASP A 27 -11.85 -1.10 4.20
C ASP A 27 -11.11 -0.27 5.27
N ALA A 28 -10.69 -0.91 6.37
CA ALA A 28 -9.84 -0.27 7.38
C ALA A 28 -8.52 0.22 6.77
N ARG A 29 -7.89 -0.59 5.92
CA ARG A 29 -6.65 -0.24 5.20
C ARG A 29 -6.85 0.95 4.27
N ARG A 30 -8.00 1.04 3.59
CA ARG A 30 -8.34 2.20 2.74
C ARG A 30 -8.52 3.47 3.57
N ALA A 31 -9.32 3.40 4.64
CA ALA A 31 -9.58 4.54 5.54
C ALA A 31 -8.28 5.07 6.19
N LEU A 32 -7.45 4.17 6.74
CA LEU A 32 -6.13 4.52 7.27
C LEU A 32 -5.23 5.13 6.20
N GLY A 33 -5.31 4.61 4.97
CA GLY A 33 -4.61 5.17 3.81
C GLY A 33 -5.01 6.62 3.52
N GLU A 34 -6.29 6.99 3.67
CA GLU A 34 -6.79 8.35 3.43
C GLU A 34 -6.25 9.37 4.42
N ILE A 35 -6.23 9.02 5.70
CA ILE A 35 -5.72 9.89 6.77
C ILE A 35 -4.21 9.77 6.97
N ALA A 36 -3.53 8.93 6.17
CA ALA A 36 -2.10 8.66 6.32
C ALA A 36 -1.28 9.97 6.27
N PRO A 37 -0.38 10.21 7.25
CA PRO A 37 0.42 11.44 7.32
C PRO A 37 1.17 11.74 6.02
N ILE A 38 1.65 10.70 5.32
CA ILE A 38 2.36 10.82 4.05
C ILE A 38 1.56 11.58 2.98
N ARG A 39 0.22 11.51 3.00
CA ARG A 39 -0.66 12.23 2.07
C ARG A 39 -0.77 13.73 2.37
N ARG A 40 -0.45 14.15 3.59
CA ARG A 40 -0.51 15.54 4.05
C ARG A 40 0.82 16.28 3.93
N ILE A 41 1.91 15.56 3.67
CA ILE A 41 3.24 16.15 3.44
C ILE A 41 3.19 17.00 2.16
N PRO A 42 3.67 18.25 2.14
CA PRO A 42 3.85 19.04 0.92
C PRO A 42 4.67 18.31 -0.15
N ALA A 43 4.44 18.62 -1.42
CA ALA A 43 5.14 17.98 -2.53
C ALA A 43 6.66 18.25 -2.50
N GLU A 44 7.05 19.41 -2.01
CA GLU A 44 8.44 19.88 -1.89
C GLU A 44 9.19 19.05 -0.85
N LEU A 45 8.60 18.88 0.34
CA LEU A 45 9.20 18.09 1.41
C LEU A 45 9.32 16.61 1.03
N LEU A 46 8.32 16.06 0.33
CA LEU A 46 8.39 14.67 -0.14
C LEU A 46 9.47 14.48 -1.21
N ARG A 47 9.67 15.46 -2.10
CA ARG A 47 10.77 15.45 -3.09
C ARG A 47 12.14 15.55 -2.42
N GLU A 48 12.28 16.37 -1.39
CA GLU A 48 13.52 16.48 -0.62
C GLU A 48 13.91 15.13 -0.01
N VAL A 49 12.95 14.41 0.58
CA VAL A 49 13.19 13.05 1.09
C VAL A 49 13.64 12.10 -0.02
N PHE A 50 13.06 12.17 -1.22
CA PHE A 50 13.48 11.32 -2.34
C PHE A 50 14.93 11.59 -2.73
N LEU A 51 15.33 12.86 -2.76
CA LEU A 51 16.70 13.26 -3.10
C LEU A 51 17.69 12.84 -2.02
N GLN A 52 17.36 12.99 -0.75
CA GLN A 52 18.21 12.53 0.36
C GLN A 52 18.47 11.02 0.28
N VAL A 53 17.42 10.22 0.07
CA VAL A 53 17.56 8.76 -0.08
C VAL A 53 18.39 8.41 -1.32
N PHE A 54 18.23 9.15 -2.42
CA PHE A 54 19.04 8.96 -3.63
C PHE A 54 20.51 9.35 -3.41
N GLU A 55 20.79 10.40 -2.65
CA GLU A 55 22.15 10.83 -2.32
C GLU A 55 22.88 9.84 -1.40
N GLU A 56 22.15 9.17 -0.51
CA GLU A 56 22.69 8.10 0.34
C GLU A 56 23.02 6.81 -0.45
N ASP A 57 22.24 6.49 -1.47
CA ASP A 57 22.51 5.36 -2.37
C ASP A 57 22.15 5.68 -3.84
N ALA A 58 23.09 6.30 -4.55
CA ALA A 58 22.92 6.68 -5.95
C ALA A 58 22.83 5.47 -6.92
N ARG A 59 23.09 4.23 -6.45
CA ARG A 59 22.91 3.01 -7.24
C ARG A 59 21.51 2.42 -7.10
N ALA A 60 20.76 2.86 -6.08
CA ALA A 60 19.36 2.52 -5.96
C ALA A 60 18.63 3.09 -7.17
N ARG A 61 17.83 2.25 -7.84
CA ARG A 61 16.92 2.66 -8.91
C ARG A 61 15.78 3.52 -8.34
N ALA A 62 16.13 4.63 -7.67
CA ALA A 62 15.29 5.39 -6.76
C ALA A 62 14.08 5.96 -7.49
N GLY A 63 14.27 6.53 -8.69
CA GLY A 63 13.18 6.96 -9.55
C GLY A 63 12.16 5.85 -9.82
N TRP A 64 12.61 4.63 -10.15
CA TRP A 64 11.73 3.48 -10.37
C TRP A 64 11.04 3.00 -9.09
N ILE A 65 11.77 2.94 -7.98
CA ILE A 65 11.25 2.51 -6.68
C ILE A 65 10.15 3.45 -6.22
N PHE A 66 10.40 4.76 -6.23
CA PHE A 66 9.40 5.75 -5.82
C PHE A 66 8.20 5.78 -6.78
N ALA A 67 8.43 5.64 -8.09
CA ALA A 67 7.36 5.57 -9.08
C ALA A 67 6.45 4.32 -8.95
N ALA A 68 6.90 3.26 -8.28
CA ALA A 68 6.13 2.05 -8.05
C ALA A 68 5.18 2.15 -6.85
N VAL A 69 5.39 3.08 -5.91
CA VAL A 69 4.64 3.15 -4.64
C VAL A 69 3.17 3.54 -4.84
N CYS A 70 2.90 4.70 -5.44
CA CYS A 70 1.54 5.18 -5.71
C CYS A 70 1.51 6.25 -6.83
N ARG A 71 0.31 6.62 -7.30
CA ARG A 71 0.15 7.64 -8.36
C ARG A 71 0.80 8.98 -8.00
N ARG A 72 0.66 9.42 -6.75
CA ARG A 72 1.23 10.70 -6.28
C ARG A 72 2.76 10.67 -6.27
N TRP A 73 3.35 9.60 -5.75
CA TRP A 73 4.81 9.44 -5.72
C TRP A 73 5.39 9.33 -7.12
N ARG A 74 4.68 8.66 -8.04
CA ARG A 74 5.04 8.59 -9.46
C ARG A 74 5.11 9.97 -10.11
N GLY A 75 4.10 10.82 -9.90
CA GLY A 75 4.13 12.19 -10.41
C GLY A 75 5.37 12.94 -9.93
N LEU A 76 5.61 12.92 -8.62
CA LEU A 76 6.76 13.61 -8.01
C LEU A 76 8.11 13.06 -8.48
N ALA A 77 8.23 11.73 -8.64
CA ALA A 77 9.46 11.11 -9.11
C ALA A 77 9.78 11.47 -10.58
N LEU A 78 8.75 11.55 -11.43
CA LEU A 78 8.90 11.97 -12.82
C LEU A 78 9.20 13.47 -12.95
N GLU A 79 8.64 14.29 -12.05
CA GLU A 79 8.92 15.73 -11.95
C GLU A 79 10.28 16.06 -11.31
N THR A 80 11.03 15.06 -10.87
CA THR A 80 12.34 15.23 -10.22
C THR A 80 13.44 14.56 -11.06
N PRO A 81 13.99 15.24 -12.08
CA PRO A 81 14.95 14.64 -13.02
C PRO A 81 16.20 14.05 -12.39
N ARG A 82 16.61 14.56 -11.21
CA ARG A 82 17.80 14.09 -10.47
C ARG A 82 17.70 12.63 -9.98
N LEU A 83 16.53 12.00 -10.01
CA LEU A 83 16.30 10.63 -9.52
C LEU A 83 16.57 9.52 -10.56
N TRP A 84 16.98 9.91 -11.77
CA TRP A 84 17.16 9.05 -12.94
C TRP A 84 18.59 9.13 -13.45
#